data_AF-A0A7S3JTV7-F1
#
_entry.id   AF-A0A7S3JTV7-F1
#
_cell.length_a   1.000
_cell.length_b   1.000
_cell.length_c   1.000
_cell.angle_alpha   90.00
_cell.angle_beta   90.00
_cell.angle_gamma   90.00
#
_symmetry.space_group_name_H-M   'P 1'
#
loop_
_entity.id
_entity.type
_entity.pdbx_description
1 polymer ?
#
loop_
_entity_poly.entity_id
_entity_poly.type
_entity_poly.pdbx_seq_one_letter_code
_entity_poly.pdbx_strand_id
1 'polypeptide(L)'
;MTALNAAVAAEDYRKAAELKKRLDALSGTTLRGDFAAYGLPSWLHGRLKDLGMRFPTPIQARTLREAFGSATQATDVLIRSPTGSGKTLAYTTASLAAISNDLEDRERLTTLSVANAGLLTPAAAMEALSPALRTSARTSVTRIASLAAPRGPPLFLVLTPSRALAVQIATAIFTLVGGNARSTYFPGDKKSLFSYTGPKGVRVCCLASDADADRAVYAARTRRVANQYENQDTDSDEIRFDDLHDCDILVADSDTLINSLHAATAHAPLFNASRLRVLAIDEADAYAKQAAEIIKLIQCPQSTRRILVGATLNTPALSELLEKDRSAALVEPPPREESTSTIGLNVVSDEASLSENKVIAERLAKVPLTAGLSHRFLAVENYRRLGVLVKLMRSDLQAWNESSQQLPRPRCIIFCVDETTAALTAKRLRAALWGDHAIAALLPNLGKAPVEAAQALTVGADTDDDFAAVASRAGATVLVTSANAARGLDFPQVTHVFILGVSTSIEYAHMAGRTGRVGQKNKGVVTTLANENDIVQLKQLFANDFPNFSLLQMNEPSRYISDDQSNTQQLEDLILLYDEDGSAADTTPLRPRPIEDDGDSQSSF
;
A
#
# COMPACT_ATOMS: atom_id res chain seq x y z
N MET A 1 8.42 -18.02 -2.90
CA MET A 1 8.99 -17.92 -4.27
C MET A 1 8.48 -19.10 -5.09
N THR A 2 8.07 -18.90 -6.35
CA THR A 2 7.70 -20.03 -7.22
C THR A 2 8.95 -20.81 -7.60
N ALA A 3 8.82 -22.12 -7.86
CA ALA A 3 9.95 -22.95 -8.28
C ALA A 3 10.64 -22.41 -9.54
N LEU A 4 9.89 -21.74 -10.43
CA LEU A 4 10.43 -21.09 -11.63
C LEU A 4 11.30 -19.88 -11.28
N ASN A 5 10.82 -18.99 -10.41
CA ASN A 5 11.60 -17.80 -10.01
C ASN A 5 12.85 -18.19 -9.21
N ALA A 6 12.80 -19.29 -8.46
CA ALA A 6 13.96 -19.85 -7.78
C ALA A 6 15.01 -20.40 -8.76
N ALA A 7 14.58 -21.09 -9.82
CA ALA A 7 15.49 -21.61 -10.84
C ALA A 7 16.15 -20.48 -11.66
N VAL A 8 15.41 -19.41 -11.99
CA VAL A 8 15.96 -18.25 -12.70
C VAL A 8 16.96 -17.49 -11.82
N ALA A 9 16.64 -17.29 -10.54
CA ALA A 9 17.54 -16.61 -9.60
C ALA A 9 18.81 -17.41 -9.29
N ALA A 10 18.77 -18.74 -9.43
CA ALA A 10 19.91 -19.63 -9.29
C ALA A 10 20.68 -19.87 -10.61
N GLU A 11 20.34 -19.14 -11.68
CA GLU A 11 20.89 -19.31 -13.03
C GLU A 11 20.80 -20.74 -13.59
N ASP A 12 19.91 -21.57 -13.03
CA ASP A 12 19.60 -22.90 -13.54
C ASP A 12 18.60 -22.78 -14.69
N TYR A 13 19.10 -22.30 -15.82
CA TYR A 13 18.31 -22.03 -17.02
C TYR A 13 17.70 -23.29 -17.62
N ARG A 14 18.27 -24.46 -17.34
CA ARG A 14 17.76 -25.76 -17.81
C ARG A 14 16.49 -26.13 -17.05
N LYS A 15 16.52 -26.02 -15.72
CA LYS A 15 15.35 -26.23 -14.86
C LYS A 15 14.31 -25.13 -15.04
N ALA A 16 14.74 -23.88 -15.25
CA ALA A 16 13.83 -22.79 -15.57
C ALA A 16 13.12 -23.02 -16.91
N ALA A 17 13.83 -23.49 -17.94
CA ALA A 17 13.24 -23.84 -19.24
C ALA A 17 12.27 -25.03 -19.12
N GLU A 18 12.58 -26.06 -18.33
CA GLU A 18 11.68 -27.19 -18.08
C GLU A 18 10.41 -26.75 -17.35
N LEU A 19 10.56 -25.96 -16.27
CA LEU A 19 9.44 -25.44 -15.49
C LEU A 19 8.58 -24.49 -16.32
N LYS A 20 9.19 -23.65 -17.15
CA LYS A 20 8.50 -22.78 -18.10
C LYS A 20 7.77 -23.60 -19.17
N LYS A 21 8.40 -24.62 -19.74
CA LYS A 21 7.79 -25.51 -20.74
C LYS A 21 6.63 -26.34 -20.16
N ARG A 22 6.73 -26.77 -18.91
CA ARG A 22 5.60 -27.38 -18.15
C ARG A 22 4.48 -26.37 -17.91
N LEU A 23 4.83 -25.15 -17.51
CA LEU A 23 3.88 -24.08 -17.24
C LEU A 23 3.17 -23.58 -18.52
N ASP A 24 3.87 -23.62 -19.65
CA ASP A 24 3.38 -23.28 -20.99
C ASP A 24 2.57 -24.45 -21.59
N ALA A 25 2.96 -25.71 -21.34
CA ALA A 25 2.14 -26.88 -21.69
C ALA A 25 0.79 -26.89 -20.94
N LEU A 26 0.75 -26.27 -19.75
CA LEU A 26 -0.48 -26.04 -18.97
C LEU A 26 -1.24 -24.78 -19.40
N SER A 27 -0.69 -23.93 -20.28
CA SER A 27 -1.23 -22.61 -20.62
C SER A 27 -2.36 -22.61 -21.67
N GLY A 28 -2.72 -23.77 -22.22
CA GLY A 28 -3.85 -23.94 -23.14
C GLY A 28 -5.12 -24.53 -22.51
N THR A 29 -5.05 -24.95 -21.26
CA THR A 29 -6.19 -25.35 -20.43
C THR A 29 -6.38 -24.27 -19.38
N THR A 30 -7.60 -23.80 -19.13
CA THR A 30 -7.94 -22.99 -17.96
C THR A 30 -7.47 -23.72 -16.71
N LEU A 31 -6.27 -23.38 -16.24
CA LEU A 31 -5.69 -23.98 -15.04
C LEU A 31 -6.62 -23.65 -13.88
N ARG A 32 -7.10 -24.67 -13.18
CA ARG A 32 -7.86 -24.51 -11.93
C ARG A 32 -7.09 -23.56 -11.01
N GLY A 33 -7.61 -22.35 -10.80
CA GLY A 33 -7.10 -21.39 -9.81
C GLY A 33 -6.38 -20.15 -10.32
N ASP A 34 -6.28 -19.88 -11.64
CA ASP A 34 -5.87 -18.55 -12.16
C ASP A 34 -7.01 -17.51 -11.97
N PHE A 35 -6.69 -16.22 -11.93
CA PHE A 35 -7.64 -15.10 -11.94
C PHE A 35 -8.77 -15.24 -12.97
N ALA A 36 -8.48 -15.75 -14.16
CA ALA A 36 -9.50 -15.99 -15.19
C ALA A 36 -10.63 -16.94 -14.72
N ALA A 37 -10.33 -17.88 -13.82
CA ALA A 37 -11.32 -18.81 -13.26
C ALA A 37 -12.32 -18.15 -12.29
N TYR A 38 -12.08 -16.90 -11.90
CA TYR A 38 -12.92 -16.14 -10.96
C TYR A 38 -13.71 -15.02 -11.65
N GLY A 39 -13.89 -15.09 -12.97
CA GLY A 39 -14.74 -14.15 -13.72
C GLY A 39 -14.10 -12.79 -13.99
N LEU A 40 -12.77 -12.67 -13.91
CA LEU A 40 -12.09 -11.43 -14.31
C LEU A 40 -12.26 -11.16 -15.82
N PRO A 41 -12.43 -9.88 -16.21
CA PRO A 41 -12.30 -9.46 -17.60
C PRO A 41 -10.95 -9.89 -18.18
N SER A 42 -10.97 -10.30 -19.46
CA SER A 42 -9.79 -10.81 -20.17
C SER A 42 -8.62 -9.82 -20.15
N TRP A 43 -8.90 -8.52 -20.28
CA TRP A 43 -7.88 -7.47 -20.25
C TRP A 43 -7.20 -7.36 -18.89
N LEU A 44 -7.96 -7.45 -17.79
CA LEU A 44 -7.43 -7.31 -16.44
C LEU A 44 -6.63 -8.55 -16.05
N HIS A 45 -7.11 -9.74 -16.42
CA HIS A 45 -6.35 -10.98 -16.30
C HIS A 45 -5.02 -10.91 -17.08
N GLY A 46 -5.06 -10.48 -18.35
CA GLY A 46 -3.86 -10.27 -19.17
C GLY A 46 -2.88 -9.29 -18.51
N ARG A 47 -3.40 -8.18 -18.00
CA ARG A 47 -2.59 -7.17 -17.32
C ARG A 47 -1.96 -7.69 -16.04
N LEU A 48 -2.68 -8.43 -15.21
CA LEU A 48 -2.12 -9.06 -14.02
C LEU A 48 -1.00 -10.03 -14.37
N LYS A 49 -1.15 -10.82 -15.44
CA LYS A 49 -0.11 -11.70 -15.97
C LYS A 49 1.14 -10.92 -16.41
N ASP A 50 0.97 -9.81 -17.12
CA ASP A 50 2.08 -8.94 -17.56
C ASP A 50 2.83 -8.30 -16.39
N LEU A 51 2.11 -8.01 -15.30
CA LEU A 51 2.69 -7.54 -14.04
C LEU A 51 3.31 -8.68 -13.20
N GLY A 52 3.33 -9.91 -13.70
CA GLY A 52 3.89 -11.08 -13.01
C GLY A 52 2.98 -11.69 -11.94
N MET A 53 1.72 -11.25 -11.86
CA MET A 53 0.71 -11.70 -10.90
C MET A 53 -0.23 -12.72 -11.55
N ARG A 54 0.27 -13.95 -11.77
CA ARG A 54 -0.49 -14.99 -12.48
C ARG A 54 -1.56 -15.68 -11.62
N PHE A 55 -1.29 -15.89 -10.33
CA PHE A 55 -2.20 -16.62 -9.45
C PHE A 55 -2.64 -15.75 -8.28
N PRO A 56 -3.95 -15.71 -7.98
CA PRO A 56 -4.47 -14.97 -6.84
C PRO A 56 -4.03 -15.60 -5.52
N THR A 57 -3.80 -14.75 -4.51
CA THR A 57 -3.73 -15.22 -3.12
C THR A 57 -5.10 -15.74 -2.65
N PRO A 58 -5.18 -16.54 -1.56
CA PRO A 58 -6.46 -17.05 -1.09
C PRO A 58 -7.51 -15.96 -0.80
N ILE A 59 -7.08 -14.81 -0.29
CA ILE A 59 -7.97 -13.67 -0.05
C ILE A 59 -8.46 -13.06 -1.37
N GLN A 60 -7.58 -12.89 -2.35
CA GLN A 60 -7.94 -12.38 -3.69
C GLN A 60 -8.94 -13.31 -4.38
N ALA A 61 -8.70 -14.61 -4.39
CA ALA A 61 -9.58 -15.61 -4.98
C ALA A 61 -10.99 -15.59 -4.36
N ARG A 62 -11.08 -15.51 -3.02
CA ARG A 62 -12.37 -15.44 -2.32
C ARG A 62 -13.07 -14.11 -2.55
N THR A 63 -12.35 -12.99 -2.52
CA THR A 63 -12.93 -11.67 -2.83
C THR A 63 -13.54 -11.66 -4.21
N LEU A 64 -12.85 -12.21 -5.22
CA LEU A 64 -13.35 -12.28 -6.57
C LEU A 64 -14.58 -13.19 -6.66
N ARG A 65 -14.56 -14.35 -6.00
CA ARG A 65 -15.72 -15.24 -5.96
C ARG A 65 -16.95 -14.56 -5.35
N GLU A 66 -16.81 -13.83 -4.24
CA GLU A 66 -17.97 -13.16 -3.62
C GLU A 66 -18.38 -11.91 -4.41
N ALA A 67 -17.43 -11.17 -4.99
CA ALA A 67 -17.72 -9.96 -5.78
C ALA A 67 -18.38 -10.26 -7.14
N PHE A 68 -18.15 -11.45 -7.71
CA PHE A 68 -18.65 -11.88 -9.04
C PHE A 68 -19.59 -13.09 -9.02
N GLY A 69 -19.71 -13.81 -7.91
CA GLY A 69 -20.36 -15.13 -7.85
C GLY A 69 -21.89 -15.13 -7.79
N SER A 70 -22.53 -14.01 -7.41
CA SER A 70 -24.00 -13.89 -7.42
C SER A 70 -24.43 -12.81 -8.41
N ALA A 71 -25.07 -13.23 -9.51
CA ALA A 71 -25.67 -12.34 -10.51
C ALA A 71 -26.92 -11.59 -9.98
N THR A 72 -27.30 -11.78 -8.72
CA THR A 72 -28.52 -11.22 -8.15
C THR A 72 -28.20 -10.51 -6.82
N GLN A 73 -28.35 -9.19 -6.88
CA GLN A 73 -28.15 -8.16 -5.85
C GLN A 73 -26.70 -7.72 -5.59
N ALA A 74 -26.52 -6.40 -5.57
CA ALA A 74 -25.33 -5.75 -5.09
C ALA A 74 -25.18 -6.07 -3.60
N THR A 75 -24.32 -7.02 -3.27
CA THR A 75 -23.93 -7.33 -1.90
C THR A 75 -22.76 -6.44 -1.51
N ASP A 76 -22.80 -5.91 -0.28
CA ASP A 76 -21.62 -5.27 0.28
C ASP A 76 -20.60 -6.36 0.64
N VAL A 77 -19.30 -6.03 0.64
CA VAL A 77 -18.24 -7.02 0.88
C VAL A 77 -17.33 -6.54 2.00
N LEU A 78 -17.13 -7.38 3.01
CA LEU A 78 -16.18 -7.14 4.09
C LEU A 78 -14.96 -8.03 3.89
N ILE A 79 -13.80 -7.45 3.62
CA ILE A 79 -12.54 -8.18 3.43
C ILE A 79 -11.72 -8.07 4.72
N ARG A 80 -11.68 -9.17 5.48
CA ARG A 80 -10.89 -9.27 6.71
C ARG A 80 -9.69 -10.20 6.50
N SER A 81 -8.48 -9.66 6.66
CA SER A 81 -7.25 -10.45 6.51
C SER A 81 -6.04 -9.73 7.11
N PRO A 82 -4.97 -10.42 7.56
CA PRO A 82 -3.74 -9.77 8.05
C PRO A 82 -3.12 -8.80 7.05
N THR A 83 -2.42 -7.76 7.53
CA THR A 83 -1.60 -6.89 6.68
C THR A 83 -0.59 -7.73 5.88
N GLY A 84 -0.38 -7.39 4.60
CA GLY A 84 0.54 -8.12 3.72
C GLY A 84 -0.04 -9.36 3.03
N SER A 85 -1.34 -9.65 3.20
CA SER A 85 -2.02 -10.78 2.53
C SER A 85 -2.46 -10.50 1.08
N GLY A 86 -2.30 -9.25 0.61
CA GLY A 86 -2.72 -8.82 -0.73
C GLY A 86 -4.15 -8.30 -0.82
N LYS A 87 -4.74 -7.81 0.29
CA LYS A 87 -6.08 -7.19 0.33
C LYS A 87 -6.25 -6.05 -0.66
N THR A 88 -5.24 -5.19 -0.81
CA THR A 88 -5.30 -4.05 -1.72
C THR A 88 -5.54 -4.49 -3.16
N LEU A 89 -4.80 -5.49 -3.63
CA LEU A 89 -5.03 -6.06 -4.95
C LEU A 89 -6.39 -6.78 -5.04
N ALA A 90 -6.83 -7.42 -3.95
CA ALA A 90 -8.11 -8.13 -3.92
C ALA A 90 -9.29 -7.20 -4.22
N TYR A 91 -9.41 -6.08 -3.48
CA TYR A 91 -10.51 -5.15 -3.73
C TYR A 91 -10.31 -4.34 -5.00
N THR A 92 -9.09 -3.87 -5.32
CA THR A 92 -8.88 -3.06 -6.54
C THR A 92 -9.18 -3.85 -7.81
N THR A 93 -8.77 -5.12 -7.87
CA THR A 93 -9.09 -6.02 -8.99
C THR A 93 -10.59 -6.26 -9.09
N ALA A 94 -11.26 -6.52 -7.96
CA ALA A 94 -12.70 -6.70 -7.93
C ALA A 94 -13.47 -5.44 -8.34
N SER A 95 -13.05 -4.27 -7.87
CA SER A 95 -13.66 -2.98 -8.23
C SER A 95 -13.47 -2.67 -9.71
N LEU A 96 -12.27 -2.83 -10.27
CA LEU A 96 -11.98 -2.59 -11.68
C LEU A 96 -12.79 -3.52 -12.58
N ALA A 97 -12.91 -4.79 -12.21
CA ALA A 97 -13.74 -5.73 -12.94
C ALA A 97 -15.24 -5.41 -12.83
N ALA A 98 -15.71 -4.88 -11.69
CA ALA A 98 -17.10 -4.43 -11.54
C ALA A 98 -17.45 -3.19 -12.39
N ILE A 99 -16.47 -2.33 -12.70
CA ILE A 99 -16.67 -1.14 -13.54
C ILE A 99 -16.14 -1.30 -14.96
N SER A 100 -15.73 -2.50 -15.38
CA SER A 100 -15.07 -2.74 -16.68
C SER A 100 -15.89 -2.20 -17.85
N ASN A 101 -17.18 -2.56 -17.91
CA ASN A 101 -18.07 -2.13 -18.98
C ASN A 101 -18.26 -0.61 -18.99
N ASP A 102 -18.39 0.01 -17.82
CA ASP A 102 -18.52 1.47 -17.70
C ASP A 102 -17.24 2.19 -18.19
N LEU A 103 -16.06 1.60 -17.97
CA LEU A 103 -14.78 2.14 -18.47
C LEU A 103 -14.66 1.99 -20.00
N GLU A 104 -15.07 0.85 -20.56
CA GLU A 104 -15.11 0.60 -22.01
C GLU A 104 -16.08 1.58 -22.72
N ASP A 105 -17.24 1.85 -22.12
CA ASP A 105 -18.19 2.85 -22.63
C ASP A 105 -17.59 4.26 -22.64
N ARG A 106 -16.86 4.64 -21.59
CA ARG A 106 -16.15 5.94 -21.52
C ARG A 106 -15.02 6.04 -22.53
N GLU A 107 -14.28 4.97 -22.76
CA GLU A 107 -13.28 4.90 -23.83
C GLU A 107 -13.92 5.10 -25.20
N ARG A 108 -15.03 4.39 -25.48
CA ARG A 108 -15.74 4.49 -26.76
C ARG A 108 -16.19 5.92 -27.03
N LEU A 109 -16.79 6.58 -26.04
CA LEU A 109 -17.20 7.98 -26.15
C LEU A 109 -16.00 8.90 -26.40
N THR A 110 -14.91 8.71 -25.66
CA THR A 110 -13.69 9.50 -25.84
C THR A 110 -13.13 9.33 -27.24
N THR A 111 -13.06 8.08 -27.73
CA THR A 111 -12.55 7.75 -29.06
C THR A 111 -13.39 8.39 -30.15
N LEU A 112 -14.72 8.39 -30.01
CA LEU A 112 -15.63 9.06 -30.94
C LEU A 112 -15.43 10.59 -30.92
N SER A 113 -15.30 11.20 -29.75
CA SER A 113 -15.04 12.65 -29.63
C SER A 113 -13.70 13.03 -30.28
N VAL A 114 -12.65 12.25 -30.00
CA VAL A 114 -11.30 12.39 -30.55
C VAL A 114 -11.31 12.23 -32.07
N ALA A 115 -12.02 11.23 -32.61
CA ALA A 115 -12.14 11.03 -34.06
C ALA A 115 -12.87 12.18 -34.75
N ASN A 116 -13.89 12.75 -34.11
CA ASN A 116 -14.66 13.87 -34.65
C ASN A 116 -13.92 15.22 -34.61
N ALA A 117 -12.85 15.34 -33.81
CA ALA A 117 -12.05 16.56 -33.69
C ALA A 117 -11.16 16.88 -34.92
N GLY A 118 -11.18 16.03 -35.95
CA GLY A 118 -10.84 16.42 -37.31
C GLY A 118 -9.36 16.43 -37.71
N LEU A 119 -8.37 16.59 -36.82
CA LEU A 119 -6.93 16.48 -37.14
C LEU A 119 -6.14 16.30 -35.84
N LEU A 120 -6.02 15.07 -35.36
CA LEU A 120 -5.12 14.77 -34.25
C LEU A 120 -3.81 14.24 -34.82
N THR A 121 -2.72 14.92 -34.49
CA THR A 121 -1.40 14.32 -34.62
C THR A 121 -1.38 13.00 -33.83
N PRO A 122 -0.58 12.00 -34.24
CA PRO A 122 -0.45 10.75 -33.47
C PRO A 122 -0.14 10.99 -31.99
N ALA A 123 0.59 12.07 -31.67
CA ALA A 123 0.86 12.50 -30.31
C ALA A 123 -0.40 12.87 -29.53
N ALA A 124 -1.28 13.70 -30.09
CA ALA A 124 -2.51 14.14 -29.41
C ALA A 124 -3.51 12.99 -29.24
N ALA A 125 -3.58 12.06 -30.20
CA ALA A 125 -4.38 10.84 -30.07
C ALA A 125 -3.83 9.91 -28.97
N MET A 126 -2.50 9.73 -28.92
CA MET A 126 -1.85 8.94 -27.87
C MET A 126 -2.04 9.57 -26.48
N GLU A 127 -1.99 10.89 -26.38
CA GLU A 127 -2.23 11.65 -25.14
C GLU A 127 -3.66 11.45 -24.62
N ALA A 128 -4.66 11.54 -25.51
CA ALA A 128 -6.07 11.34 -25.14
C ALA A 128 -6.42 9.90 -24.71
N LEU A 129 -5.69 8.91 -25.24
CA LEU A 129 -5.93 7.48 -24.98
C LEU A 129 -4.98 6.87 -23.94
N SER A 130 -3.98 7.62 -23.48
CA SER A 130 -3.09 7.18 -22.40
C SER A 130 -3.80 7.32 -21.05
N PRO A 131 -3.66 6.33 -20.14
CA PRO A 131 -4.13 6.50 -18.78
C PRO A 131 -3.39 7.67 -18.12
N ALA A 132 -4.07 8.36 -17.22
CA ALA A 132 -3.50 9.49 -16.49
C ALA A 132 -3.62 9.26 -14.97
N LEU A 133 -2.60 9.71 -14.25
CA LEU A 133 -2.59 9.77 -12.78
C LEU A 133 -2.38 11.22 -12.35
N ARG A 134 -3.36 11.80 -11.67
CA ARG A 134 -3.28 13.15 -11.08
C ARG A 134 -2.95 13.03 -9.60
N THR A 135 -1.78 13.53 -9.18
CA THR A 135 -1.38 13.68 -7.75
C THR A 135 -0.59 14.97 -7.56
N SER A 136 -0.59 15.54 -6.35
CA SER A 136 0.29 16.66 -5.96
C SER A 136 1.78 16.37 -6.12
N ALA A 137 2.19 15.11 -5.96
CA ALA A 137 3.60 14.70 -5.97
C ALA A 137 4.21 14.57 -7.38
N ARG A 138 3.42 14.69 -8.46
CA ARG A 138 3.92 14.70 -9.84
C ARG A 138 3.40 15.93 -10.57
N THR A 139 4.17 17.01 -10.52
CA THR A 139 4.05 18.19 -11.40
C THR A 139 4.33 17.88 -12.87
N SER A 140 4.65 16.63 -13.22
CA SER A 140 5.01 16.21 -14.57
C SER A 140 4.26 14.93 -14.95
N VAL A 141 2.94 15.02 -15.11
CA VAL A 141 2.21 14.04 -15.93
C VAL A 141 1.65 14.82 -17.10
N THR A 142 2.03 14.36 -18.29
CA THR A 142 1.56 14.79 -19.62
C THR A 142 0.24 15.54 -19.54
N ARG A 143 0.24 16.76 -20.10
CA ARG A 143 -0.99 17.52 -20.38
C ARG A 143 -2.02 16.50 -20.88
N ILE A 144 -3.23 16.55 -20.35
CA ILE A 144 -4.33 15.81 -20.95
C ILE A 144 -4.84 16.78 -22.00
N ALA A 145 -4.69 16.43 -23.27
CA ALA A 145 -5.23 17.22 -24.35
C ALA A 145 -6.69 17.57 -24.03
N SER A 146 -7.01 18.87 -24.10
CA SER A 146 -8.36 19.44 -24.01
C SER A 146 -9.35 18.84 -25.03
N LEU A 147 -8.85 17.98 -25.92
CA LEU A 147 -9.51 17.37 -27.07
C LEU A 147 -10.44 16.21 -26.70
N ALA A 148 -10.47 15.75 -25.45
CA ALA A 148 -11.32 14.64 -25.01
C ALA A 148 -12.54 15.14 -24.21
N ALA A 149 -13.73 14.63 -24.57
CA ALA A 149 -14.97 14.92 -23.84
C ALA A 149 -14.82 14.60 -22.33
N PRO A 150 -15.46 15.40 -21.44
CA PRO A 150 -15.41 15.16 -20.01
C PRO A 150 -15.91 13.75 -19.69
N ARG A 151 -15.12 12.99 -18.91
CA ARG A 151 -15.42 11.58 -18.57
C ARG A 151 -16.66 11.45 -17.66
N GLY A 152 -17.02 12.54 -16.98
CA GLY A 152 -18.04 12.55 -15.95
C GLY A 152 -17.49 12.10 -14.59
N PRO A 153 -18.33 12.14 -13.54
CA PRO A 153 -17.90 11.90 -12.16
C PRO A 153 -17.34 10.49 -11.93
N PRO A 154 -16.59 10.24 -10.83
CA PRO A 154 -15.94 8.96 -10.57
C PRO A 154 -16.90 7.78 -10.55
N LEU A 155 -16.48 6.66 -11.16
CA LEU A 155 -17.14 5.35 -11.10
C LEU A 155 -16.70 4.57 -9.85
N PHE A 156 -15.47 4.81 -9.39
CA PHE A 156 -14.86 4.11 -8.27
C PHE A 156 -14.20 5.12 -7.33
N LEU A 157 -14.59 5.08 -6.06
CA LEU A 157 -14.00 5.87 -4.98
C LEU A 157 -13.29 4.93 -4.00
N VAL A 158 -12.04 5.25 -3.68
CA VAL A 158 -11.30 4.62 -2.59
C VAL A 158 -11.04 5.64 -1.49
N LEU A 159 -11.49 5.33 -0.28
CA LEU A 159 -11.13 6.07 0.93
C LEU A 159 -9.99 5.35 1.64
N THR A 160 -9.09 6.13 2.22
CA THR A 160 -7.92 5.64 2.97
C THR A 160 -7.68 6.49 4.22
N PRO A 161 -7.00 6.00 5.26
CA PRO A 161 -6.74 6.75 6.49
C PRO A 161 -5.58 7.75 6.37
N SER A 162 -4.78 7.70 5.30
CA SER A 162 -3.56 8.54 5.21
C SER A 162 -3.19 8.92 3.78
N ARG A 163 -2.59 10.10 3.65
CA ARG A 163 -2.10 10.68 2.39
C ARG A 163 -1.16 9.72 1.64
N ALA A 164 -0.22 9.11 2.35
CA ALA A 164 0.74 8.19 1.75
C ALA A 164 0.06 6.91 1.22
N LEU A 165 -0.95 6.38 1.92
CA LEU A 165 -1.69 5.21 1.46
C LEU A 165 -2.54 5.54 0.23
N ALA A 166 -3.18 6.71 0.21
CA ALA A 166 -3.92 7.21 -0.96
C ALA A 166 -3.03 7.24 -2.21
N VAL A 167 -1.85 7.86 -2.14
CA VAL A 167 -0.91 7.94 -3.27
C VAL A 167 -0.46 6.55 -3.72
N GLN A 168 -0.18 5.66 -2.77
CA GLN A 168 0.25 4.29 -3.07
C GLN A 168 -0.84 3.50 -3.81
N ILE A 169 -2.09 3.57 -3.34
CA ILE A 169 -3.22 2.90 -3.99
C ILE A 169 -3.51 3.51 -5.35
N ALA A 170 -3.50 4.84 -5.48
CA ALA A 170 -3.70 5.52 -6.75
C ALA A 170 -2.64 5.09 -7.79
N THR A 171 -1.38 4.97 -7.36
CA THR A 171 -0.28 4.49 -8.20
C THR A 171 -0.47 3.02 -8.59
N ALA A 172 -0.93 2.17 -7.67
CA ALA A 172 -1.23 0.77 -7.94
C ALA A 172 -2.36 0.63 -8.97
N ILE A 173 -3.46 1.36 -8.79
CA ILE A 173 -4.59 1.38 -9.73
C ILE A 173 -4.14 1.91 -11.09
N PHE A 174 -3.39 3.01 -11.13
CA PHE A 174 -2.82 3.55 -12.37
C PHE A 174 -2.00 2.50 -13.14
N THR A 175 -1.20 1.72 -12.42
CA THR A 175 -0.42 0.62 -13.01
C THR A 175 -1.33 -0.50 -13.54
N LEU A 176 -2.42 -0.84 -12.83
CA LEU A 176 -3.40 -1.83 -13.27
C LEU A 176 -4.16 -1.40 -14.52
N VAL A 177 -4.39 -0.10 -14.72
CA VAL A 177 -5.10 0.42 -15.92
C VAL A 177 -4.16 0.80 -17.07
N GLY A 178 -2.97 0.21 -17.10
CA GLY A 178 -2.02 0.35 -18.21
C GLY A 178 -1.00 1.49 -18.06
N GLY A 179 -1.02 2.22 -16.94
CA GLY A 179 -0.04 3.25 -16.64
C GLY A 179 1.36 2.68 -16.41
N ASN A 180 2.38 3.51 -16.67
CA ASN A 180 3.78 3.19 -16.40
C ASN A 180 4.43 4.32 -15.61
N ALA A 181 5.05 3.99 -14.48
CA ALA A 181 5.66 4.95 -13.58
C ALA A 181 7.13 5.27 -13.90
N ARG A 182 7.78 4.54 -14.82
CA ARG A 182 9.19 4.75 -15.21
C ARG A 182 9.34 5.84 -16.27
N SER A 183 10.38 6.67 -16.13
CA SER A 183 10.70 7.81 -17.02
C SER A 183 11.26 7.43 -18.39
N THR A 184 11.59 6.16 -18.62
CA THR A 184 12.12 5.67 -19.89
C THR A 184 11.04 4.87 -20.65
N TYR A 185 10.30 5.57 -21.50
CA TYR A 185 9.38 4.97 -22.46
C TYR A 185 10.13 4.63 -23.76
N PHE A 186 10.19 3.34 -24.12
CA PHE A 186 10.60 2.90 -25.45
C PHE A 186 9.40 2.23 -26.16
N PRO A 187 9.03 2.66 -27.37
CA PRO A 187 8.07 1.94 -28.21
C PRO A 187 8.56 0.50 -28.43
N GLY A 188 7.74 -0.50 -28.05
CA GLY A 188 8.07 -1.93 -28.18
C GLY A 188 8.43 -2.67 -26.87
N ASP A 189 8.48 -1.98 -25.73
CA ASP A 189 8.60 -2.67 -24.43
C ASP A 189 7.35 -3.53 -24.17
N LYS A 190 7.50 -4.74 -23.62
CA LYS A 190 6.36 -5.64 -23.29
C LYS A 190 5.41 -5.03 -22.25
N LYS A 191 5.87 -3.97 -21.55
CA LYS A 191 5.11 -3.13 -20.62
C LYS A 191 4.53 -1.86 -21.25
N SER A 192 4.63 -1.69 -22.57
CA SER A 192 4.15 -0.53 -23.32
C SER A 192 2.62 -0.46 -23.39
N LEU A 193 2.06 0.75 -23.57
CA LEU A 193 0.63 0.98 -23.81
C LEU A 193 0.11 0.17 -25.02
N PHE A 194 0.99 -0.17 -25.97
CA PHE A 194 0.65 -0.93 -27.17
C PHE A 194 0.32 -2.41 -26.91
N SER A 195 0.84 -3.01 -25.83
CA SER A 195 0.47 -4.39 -25.43
C SER A 195 -0.71 -4.43 -24.44
N TYR A 196 -1.06 -3.29 -23.84
CA TYR A 196 -2.19 -3.19 -22.95
C TYR A 196 -3.51 -3.30 -23.74
N THR A 197 -4.37 -4.25 -23.36
CA THR A 197 -5.64 -4.51 -24.06
C THR A 197 -6.86 -4.05 -23.26
N GLY A 198 -6.67 -3.31 -22.17
CA GLY A 198 -7.76 -2.82 -21.33
C GLY A 198 -8.23 -1.42 -21.70
N PRO A 199 -9.20 -0.89 -20.93
CA PRO A 199 -9.81 0.40 -21.20
C PRO A 199 -8.78 1.52 -21.32
N LYS A 200 -8.90 2.33 -22.39
CA LYS A 200 -7.97 3.43 -22.71
C LYS A 200 -8.40 4.76 -22.10
N GLY A 201 -7.41 5.60 -21.83
CA GLY A 201 -7.61 6.95 -21.31
C GLY A 201 -8.18 7.02 -19.89
N VAL A 202 -8.02 5.96 -19.09
CA VAL A 202 -8.55 5.91 -17.71
C VAL A 202 -7.90 7.00 -16.85
N ARG A 203 -8.71 7.82 -16.19
CA ARG A 203 -8.26 8.93 -15.34
C ARG A 203 -8.33 8.54 -13.87
N VAL A 204 -7.16 8.40 -13.23
CA VAL A 204 -7.02 8.17 -11.79
C VAL A 204 -6.65 9.49 -11.12
N CYS A 205 -7.49 9.98 -10.21
CA CYS A 205 -7.20 11.18 -9.43
C CYS A 205 -6.92 10.81 -7.98
N CYS A 206 -5.88 11.42 -7.40
CA CYS A 206 -5.51 11.26 -6.01
C CYS A 206 -5.68 12.59 -5.27
N LEU A 207 -6.55 12.61 -4.26
CA LEU A 207 -6.79 13.75 -3.37
C LEU A 207 -6.10 13.45 -2.04
N ALA A 208 -4.82 13.82 -1.93
CA ALA A 208 -3.94 13.37 -0.83
C ALA A 208 -3.02 14.47 -0.26
N SER A 209 -3.35 15.74 -0.49
CA SER A 209 -2.62 16.89 0.06
C SER A 209 -3.51 18.12 0.11
N ASP A 210 -3.11 19.12 0.91
CA ASP A 210 -3.81 20.40 0.98
C ASP A 210 -3.82 21.12 -0.38
N ALA A 211 -2.73 21.02 -1.13
CA ALA A 211 -2.65 21.55 -2.49
C ALA A 211 -3.60 20.84 -3.48
N ASP A 212 -3.89 19.55 -3.28
CA ASP A 212 -4.89 18.84 -4.08
C ASP A 212 -6.31 19.30 -3.71
N ALA A 213 -6.58 19.50 -2.41
CA ALA A 213 -7.85 20.03 -1.92
C ALA A 213 -8.15 21.42 -2.46
N ASP A 214 -7.21 22.36 -2.32
CA ASP A 214 -7.37 23.74 -2.76
C ASP A 214 -7.67 23.81 -4.26
N ARG A 215 -6.94 23.03 -5.06
CA ARG A 215 -7.15 22.94 -6.52
C ARG A 215 -8.50 22.34 -6.88
N ALA A 216 -8.90 21.24 -6.24
CA ALA A 216 -10.19 20.61 -6.49
C ALA A 216 -11.39 21.51 -6.10
N VAL A 217 -11.30 22.20 -4.96
CA VAL A 217 -12.32 23.14 -4.50
C VAL A 217 -12.39 24.37 -5.41
N TYR A 218 -11.23 24.90 -5.83
CA TYR A 218 -11.16 25.99 -6.80
C TYR A 218 -11.77 25.59 -8.15
N ALA A 219 -11.45 24.40 -8.66
CA ALA A 219 -12.02 23.86 -9.89
C ALA A 219 -13.55 23.72 -9.77
N ALA A 220 -14.07 23.21 -8.65
CA ALA A 220 -15.51 23.10 -8.43
C ALA A 220 -16.24 24.45 -8.45
N ARG A 221 -15.61 25.51 -7.90
CA ARG A 221 -16.17 26.88 -7.91
C ARG A 221 -16.14 27.50 -9.31
N THR A 222 -15.05 27.31 -10.05
CA THR A 222 -14.84 27.91 -11.38
C THR A 222 -15.54 27.15 -12.51
N ARG A 223 -15.82 25.85 -12.35
CA ARG A 223 -16.62 25.04 -13.28
C ARG A 223 -17.95 25.71 -13.67
N ARG A 224 -18.55 26.46 -12.75
CA ARG A 224 -19.79 27.22 -13.01
C ARG A 224 -19.59 28.44 -13.90
N VAL A 225 -18.42 29.07 -13.87
CA VAL A 225 -18.13 30.28 -14.64
C VAL A 225 -17.92 29.91 -16.13
N ALA A 226 -17.26 28.79 -16.41
CA ALA A 226 -17.07 28.28 -17.77
C ALA A 226 -18.41 27.96 -18.47
N ASN A 227 -19.40 27.42 -17.74
CA ASN A 227 -20.73 27.15 -18.28
C ASN A 227 -21.61 28.41 -18.51
N GLN A 228 -21.16 29.60 -18.11
CA GLN A 228 -21.88 30.87 -18.36
C GLN A 228 -21.25 31.72 -19.47
N TYR A 229 -20.01 31.45 -19.86
CA TYR A 229 -19.27 32.19 -20.88
C TYR A 229 -18.78 31.25 -21.99
N GLU A 230 -19.70 30.62 -22.71
CA GLU A 230 -19.41 29.99 -24.01
C GLU A 230 -19.34 31.02 -25.16
N ASN A 231 -19.37 32.32 -24.85
CA ASN A 231 -19.18 33.40 -25.82
C ASN A 231 -18.34 34.52 -25.20
N GLN A 232 -17.02 34.38 -25.21
CA GLN A 232 -16.09 35.50 -25.46
C GLN A 232 -14.65 35.00 -25.46
N ASP A 233 -13.92 35.40 -26.50
CA ASP A 233 -12.47 35.31 -26.65
C ASP A 233 -11.79 35.87 -25.40
N THR A 234 -11.28 35.00 -24.53
CA THR A 234 -10.25 35.37 -23.56
C THR A 234 -8.98 34.62 -23.89
N ASP A 235 -8.02 35.40 -24.35
CA ASP A 235 -6.63 35.09 -24.71
C ASP A 235 -5.79 34.70 -23.47
N SER A 236 -6.29 33.77 -22.65
CA SER A 236 -5.56 33.18 -21.52
C SER A 236 -5.74 31.66 -21.51
N ASP A 237 -4.79 30.97 -22.13
CA ASP A 237 -4.64 29.51 -22.26
C ASP A 237 -4.54 28.71 -20.93
N GLU A 238 -5.04 29.22 -19.80
CA GLU A 238 -5.04 28.53 -18.50
C GLU A 238 -6.43 27.98 -18.14
N ILE A 239 -6.90 26.98 -18.87
CA ILE A 239 -7.96 26.10 -18.37
C ILE A 239 -7.35 25.19 -17.30
N ARG A 240 -7.80 25.33 -16.05
CA ARG A 240 -7.25 24.62 -14.88
C ARG A 240 -7.85 23.22 -14.74
N PHE A 241 -7.03 22.19 -14.94
CA PHE A 241 -7.40 20.77 -15.03
C PHE A 241 -7.39 20.00 -13.69
N ASP A 242 -8.15 20.45 -12.69
CA ASP A 242 -8.28 19.79 -11.38
C ASP A 242 -9.73 19.41 -11.03
N ASP A 243 -10.59 19.28 -12.05
CA ASP A 243 -12.00 18.96 -11.88
C ASP A 243 -12.24 17.46 -11.55
N LEU A 244 -12.76 17.19 -10.35
CA LEU A 244 -13.14 15.83 -9.92
C LEU A 244 -14.39 15.26 -10.61
N HIS A 245 -15.11 16.05 -11.42
CA HIS A 245 -16.08 15.56 -12.40
C HIS A 245 -15.45 15.05 -13.70
N ASP A 246 -14.13 15.09 -13.81
CA ASP A 246 -13.39 14.58 -14.95
C ASP A 246 -12.43 13.47 -14.52
N CYS A 247 -13.00 12.45 -13.89
CA CYS A 247 -12.27 11.39 -13.23
C CYS A 247 -13.03 10.06 -13.36
N ASP A 248 -12.32 8.96 -13.64
CA ASP A 248 -12.89 7.62 -13.63
C ASP A 248 -12.77 6.99 -12.24
N ILE A 249 -11.62 7.18 -11.59
CA ILE A 249 -11.28 6.58 -10.31
C ILE A 249 -10.69 7.63 -9.38
N LEU A 250 -11.37 7.91 -8.27
CA LEU A 250 -10.91 8.83 -7.23
C LEU A 250 -10.36 8.05 -6.04
N VAL A 251 -9.14 8.35 -5.63
CA VAL A 251 -8.52 7.84 -4.41
C VAL A 251 -8.24 9.01 -3.49
N ALA A 252 -8.74 8.97 -2.25
CA ALA A 252 -8.57 10.06 -1.31
C ALA A 252 -8.23 9.56 0.09
N ASP A 253 -7.45 10.34 0.83
CA ASP A 253 -7.43 10.18 2.28
C ASP A 253 -8.66 10.84 2.90
N SER A 254 -9.07 10.32 4.07
CA SER A 254 -10.30 10.75 4.75
C SER A 254 -10.30 12.24 5.07
N ASP A 255 -9.17 12.77 5.51
CA ASP A 255 -9.08 14.13 6.05
C ASP A 255 -9.09 15.16 4.92
N THR A 256 -8.31 14.92 3.87
CA THR A 256 -8.31 15.81 2.70
C THR A 256 -9.69 15.84 2.03
N LEU A 257 -10.35 14.68 1.88
CA LEU A 257 -11.67 14.62 1.24
C LEU A 257 -12.77 15.29 2.08
N ILE A 258 -12.84 14.98 3.37
CA ILE A 258 -13.89 15.54 4.24
C ILE A 258 -13.76 17.07 4.33
N ASN A 259 -12.54 17.59 4.47
CA ASN A 259 -12.27 19.02 4.48
C ASN A 259 -12.64 19.67 3.14
N SER A 260 -12.33 19.00 2.02
CA SER A 260 -12.71 19.47 0.68
C SER A 260 -14.23 19.50 0.48
N LEU A 261 -14.96 18.51 1.01
CA LEU A 261 -16.41 18.44 0.95
C LEU A 261 -17.07 19.54 1.79
N HIS A 262 -16.53 19.84 2.97
CA HIS A 262 -17.00 20.94 3.81
C HIS A 262 -16.68 22.32 3.22
N ALA A 263 -15.54 22.45 2.52
CA ALA A 263 -15.17 23.68 1.80
C ALA A 263 -15.97 23.90 0.51
N ALA A 264 -16.54 22.83 -0.06
CA ALA A 264 -17.45 22.86 -1.18
C ALA A 264 -18.85 23.34 -0.74
N THR A 265 -19.56 24.06 -1.59
CA THR A 265 -20.89 24.58 -1.27
C THR A 265 -21.97 23.76 -1.98
N ALA A 266 -23.21 23.81 -1.48
CA ALA A 266 -24.36 23.17 -2.17
C ALA A 266 -24.51 23.63 -3.63
N HIS A 267 -24.02 24.84 -3.91
CA HIS A 267 -23.95 25.39 -5.25
C HIS A 267 -22.72 24.88 -6.02
N ALA A 268 -21.53 24.82 -5.44
CA ALA A 268 -20.34 24.26 -6.08
C ALA A 268 -19.95 22.91 -5.46
N PRO A 269 -20.68 21.81 -5.74
CA PRO A 269 -20.32 20.50 -5.20
C PRO A 269 -18.99 20.04 -5.79
N LEU A 270 -18.19 19.40 -4.95
CA LEU A 270 -16.87 18.90 -5.30
C LEU A 270 -16.96 17.91 -6.49
N PHE A 271 -17.81 16.89 -6.34
CA PHE A 271 -18.24 16.03 -7.44
C PHE A 271 -19.65 15.46 -7.22
N ASN A 272 -20.29 14.94 -8.27
CA ASN A 272 -21.59 14.25 -8.21
C ASN A 272 -21.41 12.73 -8.10
N ALA A 273 -21.82 12.10 -6.99
CA ALA A 273 -21.66 10.66 -6.78
C ALA A 273 -22.66 9.76 -7.54
N SER A 274 -23.59 10.30 -8.34
CA SER A 274 -24.66 9.52 -9.00
C SER A 274 -24.19 8.38 -9.93
N ARG A 275 -22.97 8.46 -10.47
CA ARG A 275 -22.37 7.40 -11.29
C ARG A 275 -21.44 6.47 -10.52
N LEU A 276 -21.29 6.68 -9.21
CA LEU A 276 -20.44 5.86 -8.37
C LEU A 276 -21.01 4.42 -8.34
N ARG A 277 -20.20 3.48 -8.80
CA ARG A 277 -20.53 2.04 -8.82
C ARG A 277 -19.95 1.32 -7.62
N VAL A 278 -18.75 1.72 -7.21
CA VAL A 278 -18.01 1.08 -6.13
C VAL A 278 -17.42 2.12 -5.19
N LEU A 279 -17.62 1.90 -3.89
CA LEU A 279 -16.94 2.60 -2.81
C LEU A 279 -16.11 1.58 -2.02
N ALA A 280 -14.79 1.70 -2.07
CA ALA A 280 -13.89 0.92 -1.21
C ALA A 280 -13.40 1.79 -0.04
N ILE A 281 -13.40 1.22 1.16
CA ILE A 281 -12.92 1.87 2.38
C ILE A 281 -11.79 0.99 2.92
N ASP A 282 -10.55 1.40 2.66
CA ASP A 282 -9.36 0.63 3.02
C ASP A 282 -8.87 1.00 4.42
N GLU A 283 -8.57 0.01 5.27
CA GLU A 283 -8.33 0.19 6.71
C GLU A 283 -9.54 0.81 7.44
N ALA A 284 -10.77 0.38 7.08
CA ALA A 284 -12.04 0.95 7.54
C ALA A 284 -12.18 1.00 9.07
N ASP A 285 -11.52 0.10 9.79
CA ASP A 285 -11.53 0.06 11.26
C ASP A 285 -10.82 1.26 11.91
N ALA A 286 -9.91 1.93 11.19
CA ALA A 286 -9.17 3.08 11.73
C ALA A 286 -9.95 4.40 11.73
N TYR A 287 -10.95 4.56 10.85
CA TYR A 287 -11.61 5.86 10.62
C TYR A 287 -13.10 5.71 10.23
N ALA A 288 -13.77 4.67 10.74
CA ALA A 288 -15.16 4.35 10.38
C ALA A 288 -16.13 5.53 10.56
N LYS A 289 -15.97 6.34 11.61
CA LYS A 289 -16.84 7.51 11.85
C LYS A 289 -16.69 8.57 10.76
N GLN A 290 -15.45 8.93 10.43
CA GLN A 290 -15.15 9.87 9.34
C GLN A 290 -15.65 9.34 8.00
N ALA A 291 -15.42 8.05 7.72
CA ALA A 291 -15.91 7.43 6.50
C ALA A 291 -17.44 7.46 6.40
N ALA A 292 -18.16 7.24 7.50
CA ALA A 292 -19.62 7.34 7.55
C ALA A 292 -20.12 8.78 7.28
N GLU A 293 -19.39 9.79 7.77
CA GLU A 293 -19.69 11.19 7.46
C GLU A 293 -19.48 11.50 5.97
N ILE A 294 -18.37 11.05 5.38
CA ILE A 294 -18.11 11.21 3.94
C ILE A 294 -19.23 10.58 3.10
N ILE A 295 -19.68 9.36 3.44
CA ILE A 295 -20.78 8.68 2.74
C ILE A 295 -22.06 9.54 2.73
N LYS A 296 -22.37 10.19 3.86
CA LYS A 296 -23.53 11.10 3.99
C LYS A 296 -23.33 12.36 3.15
N LEU A 297 -22.17 12.99 3.22
CA LEU A 297 -21.87 14.24 2.51
C LEU A 297 -21.90 14.07 0.99
N ILE A 298 -21.36 12.97 0.46
CA ILE A 298 -21.39 12.68 -0.99
C ILE A 298 -22.74 12.18 -1.47
N GLN A 299 -23.71 11.96 -0.56
CA GLN A 299 -25.01 11.34 -0.85
C GLN A 299 -24.84 10.02 -1.64
N CYS A 300 -24.01 9.12 -1.09
CA CYS A 300 -23.61 7.89 -1.76
C CYS A 300 -24.85 7.10 -2.25
N PRO A 301 -24.99 6.81 -3.57
CA PRO A 301 -26.16 6.13 -4.09
C PRO A 301 -26.33 4.73 -3.48
N GLN A 302 -27.57 4.32 -3.25
CA GLN A 302 -27.89 2.97 -2.76
C GLN A 302 -27.44 1.87 -3.74
N SER A 303 -27.35 2.18 -5.04
CA SER A 303 -26.82 1.26 -6.06
C SER A 303 -25.31 1.03 -5.95
N THR A 304 -24.58 1.89 -5.22
CA THR A 304 -23.13 1.77 -5.03
C THR A 304 -22.81 0.54 -4.21
N ARG A 305 -21.96 -0.36 -4.71
CA ARG A 305 -21.42 -1.48 -3.95
C ARG A 305 -20.38 -0.97 -2.96
N ARG A 306 -20.49 -1.34 -1.67
CA ARG A 306 -19.51 -0.96 -0.65
C ARG A 306 -18.59 -2.12 -0.34
N ILE A 307 -17.28 -1.85 -0.32
CA ILE A 307 -16.24 -2.82 0.02
C ILE A 307 -15.46 -2.28 1.22
N LEU A 308 -15.64 -2.90 2.38
CA LEU A 308 -14.92 -2.55 3.60
C LEU A 308 -13.71 -3.46 3.73
N VAL A 309 -12.53 -2.88 3.91
CA VAL A 309 -11.27 -3.64 3.95
C VAL A 309 -10.54 -3.31 5.24
N GLY A 310 -10.10 -4.34 5.97
CA GLY A 310 -9.37 -4.13 7.21
C GLY A 310 -8.68 -5.40 7.71
N ALA A 311 -7.82 -5.24 8.71
CA ALA A 311 -7.19 -6.39 9.35
C ALA A 311 -8.11 -7.08 10.36
N THR A 312 -8.87 -6.30 11.12
CA THR A 312 -9.69 -6.75 12.24
C THR A 312 -11.19 -6.58 11.97
N LEU A 313 -11.60 -5.44 11.41
CA LEU A 313 -12.98 -5.08 11.14
C LEU A 313 -13.93 -5.34 12.34
N ASN A 314 -13.49 -5.03 13.55
CA ASN A 314 -14.19 -5.37 14.79
C ASN A 314 -14.81 -4.17 15.53
N THR A 315 -14.92 -3.01 14.87
CA THR A 315 -15.46 -1.79 15.47
C THR A 315 -16.97 -1.66 15.28
N PRO A 316 -17.75 -1.30 16.32
CA PRO A 316 -19.21 -1.13 16.21
C PRO A 316 -19.63 -0.11 15.14
N ALA A 317 -18.79 0.90 14.90
CA ALA A 317 -19.04 1.94 13.89
C ALA A 317 -19.07 1.41 12.44
N LEU A 318 -18.63 0.17 12.18
CA LEU A 318 -18.67 -0.42 10.83
C LEU A 318 -20.10 -0.64 10.33
N SER A 319 -21.08 -0.83 11.22
CA SER A 319 -22.47 -0.96 10.80
C SER A 319 -23.01 0.31 10.14
N GLU A 320 -22.44 1.48 10.45
CA GLU A 320 -22.82 2.75 9.81
C GLU A 320 -22.29 2.87 8.37
N LEU A 321 -21.31 2.04 7.99
CA LEU A 321 -20.72 2.05 6.65
C LEU A 321 -21.49 1.17 5.67
N LEU A 322 -22.22 0.17 6.16
CA LEU A 322 -23.00 -0.76 5.33
C LEU A 322 -24.34 -0.14 4.93
N GLU A 323 -24.85 -0.51 3.75
CA GLU A 323 -26.18 -0.08 3.35
C GLU A 323 -27.24 -0.84 4.16
N LYS A 324 -28.24 -0.11 4.66
CA LYS A 324 -29.34 -0.71 5.42
C LYS A 324 -30.11 -1.69 4.53
N ASP A 325 -30.52 -2.81 5.09
CA ASP A 325 -31.31 -3.86 4.41
C ASP A 325 -30.61 -4.50 3.20
N ARG A 326 -29.30 -4.31 3.04
CA ARG A 326 -28.46 -5.00 2.05
C ARG A 326 -27.68 -6.13 2.71
N SER A 327 -27.61 -7.29 2.05
CA SER A 327 -26.76 -8.39 2.50
C SER A 327 -25.27 -8.07 2.33
N ALA A 328 -24.46 -8.51 3.28
CA ALA A 328 -23.02 -8.30 3.28
C ALA A 328 -22.26 -9.64 3.37
N ALA A 329 -21.27 -9.84 2.51
CA ALA A 329 -20.44 -11.04 2.48
C ALA A 329 -19.12 -10.82 3.23
N LEU A 330 -18.83 -11.64 4.24
CA LEU A 330 -17.55 -11.64 4.95
C LEU A 330 -16.54 -12.55 4.22
N VAL A 331 -15.44 -11.96 3.77
CA VAL A 331 -14.36 -12.61 3.05
C VAL A 331 -13.12 -12.69 3.93
N GLU A 332 -12.72 -13.92 4.25
CA GLU A 332 -11.56 -14.22 5.09
C GLU A 332 -10.61 -15.22 4.41
N PRO A 333 -9.31 -15.25 4.73
CA PRO A 333 -8.46 -16.35 4.30
C PRO A 333 -8.95 -17.69 4.91
N PRO A 334 -8.77 -18.83 4.21
CA PRO A 334 -9.12 -20.13 4.77
C PRO A 334 -8.38 -20.38 6.09
N PRO A 335 -9.03 -20.96 7.11
CA PRO A 335 -8.30 -21.60 8.20
C PRO A 335 -7.43 -22.71 7.59
N ARG A 336 -6.20 -22.86 8.09
CA ARG A 336 -5.32 -23.95 7.65
C ARG A 336 -6.00 -25.29 7.97
N GLU A 337 -5.98 -26.21 7.02
CA GLU A 337 -6.57 -27.56 7.07
C GLU A 337 -6.41 -28.24 8.45
N GLU A 338 -7.53 -28.55 9.09
CA GLU A 338 -7.72 -29.92 9.55
C GLU A 338 -8.20 -30.73 8.35
N SER A 339 -7.70 -31.95 8.24
CA SER A 339 -7.90 -32.94 7.18
C SER A 339 -9.28 -32.90 6.50
N THR A 340 -9.24 -33.02 5.17
CA THR A 340 -10.35 -33.37 4.27
C THR A 340 -11.43 -34.23 4.93
N SER A 341 -12.59 -33.63 5.21
CA SER A 341 -13.86 -34.35 5.12
C SER A 341 -14.81 -33.51 4.26
N THR A 342 -15.28 -34.15 3.20
CA THR A 342 -16.23 -33.60 2.23
C THR A 342 -17.57 -33.40 2.95
N ILE A 343 -17.88 -32.18 3.38
CA ILE A 343 -19.26 -31.84 3.76
C ILE A 343 -19.87 -31.13 2.56
N GLY A 344 -20.63 -31.90 1.77
CA GLY A 344 -21.52 -31.34 0.77
C GLY A 344 -22.60 -30.53 1.47
N LEU A 345 -22.69 -29.24 1.16
CA LEU A 345 -23.79 -28.39 1.58
C LEU A 345 -24.94 -28.56 0.58
N ASN A 346 -25.85 -29.47 0.90
CA ASN A 346 -27.22 -29.40 0.39
C ASN A 346 -27.94 -28.27 1.13
N VAL A 347 -28.49 -27.34 0.35
CA VAL A 347 -29.45 -26.32 0.78
C VAL A 347 -30.77 -27.03 1.10
N VAL A 348 -31.17 -27.07 2.36
CA VAL A 348 -32.58 -27.21 2.78
C VAL A 348 -32.82 -26.34 4.01
N SER A 349 -34.03 -25.78 4.04
CA SER A 349 -34.56 -24.69 4.83
C SER A 349 -34.81 -24.98 6.32
N ASP A 350 -35.03 -23.85 7.01
CA ASP A 350 -35.84 -23.66 8.21
C ASP A 350 -35.19 -23.73 9.60
N GLU A 351 -35.45 -22.65 10.35
CA GLU A 351 -35.31 -22.45 11.81
C GLU A 351 -33.89 -22.41 12.45
N ALA A 352 -33.10 -21.36 12.17
CA ALA A 352 -31.94 -21.00 13.02
C ALA A 352 -31.45 -19.53 12.92
N SER A 353 -32.32 -18.54 12.75
CA SER A 353 -31.92 -17.12 12.54
C SER A 353 -31.42 -16.37 13.80
N LEU A 354 -30.94 -17.07 14.83
CA LEU A 354 -30.39 -16.50 16.07
C LEU A 354 -28.98 -16.99 16.43
N SER A 355 -28.30 -17.72 15.53
CA SER A 355 -26.98 -18.31 15.80
C SER A 355 -25.82 -17.79 14.94
N GLU A 356 -26.05 -17.20 13.76
CA GLU A 356 -24.97 -16.73 12.88
C GLU A 356 -24.33 -15.42 13.34
N ASN A 357 -25.12 -14.45 13.79
CA ASN A 357 -24.60 -13.14 14.23
C ASN A 357 -23.71 -13.23 15.48
N LYS A 358 -23.98 -14.19 16.38
CA LYS A 358 -23.17 -14.41 17.58
C LYS A 358 -21.84 -15.08 17.25
N VAL A 359 -21.85 -16.04 16.32
CA VAL A 359 -20.63 -16.70 15.81
C VAL A 359 -19.76 -15.73 15.01
N ILE A 360 -20.37 -14.83 14.23
CA ILE A 360 -19.66 -13.75 13.53
C ILE A 360 -19.05 -12.78 14.54
N ALA A 361 -19.79 -12.35 15.57
CA ALA A 361 -19.28 -11.46 16.61
C ALA A 361 -18.12 -12.08 17.42
N GLU A 362 -18.21 -13.37 17.79
CA GLU A 362 -17.13 -14.09 18.48
C GLU A 362 -15.91 -14.33 17.58
N ARG A 363 -16.11 -14.56 16.28
CA ARG A 363 -15.02 -14.61 15.29
C ARG A 363 -14.40 -13.24 15.02
N LEU A 364 -15.15 -12.16 15.16
CA LEU A 364 -14.69 -10.77 15.05
C LEU A 364 -13.80 -10.33 16.22
N ALA A 365 -13.87 -11.00 17.37
CA ALA A 365 -13.06 -10.69 18.55
C ALA A 365 -11.56 -11.04 18.38
N LYS A 366 -11.21 -12.02 17.54
CA LYS A 366 -9.82 -12.51 17.40
C LYS A 366 -9.05 -11.77 16.30
N VAL A 367 -7.81 -11.38 16.58
CA VAL A 367 -6.95 -10.64 15.64
C VAL A 367 -6.12 -11.63 14.81
N PRO A 368 -6.15 -11.57 13.46
CA PRO A 368 -5.38 -12.50 12.65
C PRO A 368 -3.92 -12.03 12.48
N LEU A 369 -2.95 -12.93 12.71
CA LEU A 369 -1.51 -12.67 12.54
C LEU A 369 -0.96 -13.24 11.22
N THR A 370 0.07 -12.57 10.68
CA THR A 370 0.82 -13.07 9.52
C THR A 370 1.58 -14.34 9.90
N ALA A 371 1.34 -15.42 9.14
CA ALA A 371 1.93 -16.72 9.44
C ALA A 371 3.41 -16.80 8.98
N GLY A 372 4.22 -17.57 9.73
CA GLY A 372 5.61 -17.86 9.34
C GLY A 372 6.64 -16.79 9.72
N LEU A 373 6.23 -15.84 10.56
CA LEU A 373 7.10 -14.84 11.19
C LEU A 373 7.83 -15.42 12.41
N SER A 374 9.04 -14.93 12.65
CA SER A 374 9.79 -15.18 13.89
C SER A 374 9.59 -13.99 14.83
N HIS A 375 9.10 -14.22 16.04
CA HIS A 375 8.80 -13.16 17.00
C HIS A 375 9.75 -13.23 18.18
N ARG A 376 10.47 -12.15 18.46
CA ARG A 376 11.45 -12.00 19.56
C ARG A 376 10.96 -10.94 20.53
N PHE A 377 11.06 -11.21 21.83
CA PHE A 377 10.70 -10.27 22.90
C PHE A 377 11.90 -10.11 23.83
N LEU A 378 12.39 -8.87 23.96
CA LEU A 378 13.64 -8.54 24.64
C LEU A 378 13.39 -7.60 25.81
N ALA A 379 13.56 -8.13 27.03
CA ALA A 379 13.46 -7.34 28.25
C ALA A 379 14.68 -6.41 28.35
N VAL A 380 14.45 -5.13 28.10
CA VAL A 380 15.50 -4.11 28.07
C VAL A 380 14.99 -2.84 28.73
N GLU A 381 15.74 -2.36 29.71
CA GLU A 381 15.49 -1.08 30.38
C GLU A 381 15.48 0.07 29.36
N ASN A 382 14.57 1.04 29.55
CA ASN A 382 14.31 2.13 28.62
C ASN A 382 15.58 2.79 28.05
N TYR A 383 16.55 3.10 28.90
CA TYR A 383 17.78 3.81 28.49
C TYR A 383 18.72 2.96 27.61
N ARG A 384 18.65 1.62 27.71
CA ARG A 384 19.50 0.69 26.95
C ARG A 384 18.90 0.24 25.62
N ARG A 385 17.62 0.52 25.37
CA ARG A 385 16.88 0.04 24.19
C ARG A 385 17.55 0.41 22.87
N LEU A 386 18.03 1.65 22.74
CA LEU A 386 18.69 2.10 21.51
C LEU A 386 20.06 1.43 21.32
N GLY A 387 20.85 1.25 22.39
CA GLY A 387 22.13 0.55 22.32
C GLY A 387 21.96 -0.92 21.89
N VAL A 388 20.98 -1.61 22.48
CA VAL A 388 20.64 -2.99 22.09
C VAL A 388 20.14 -3.06 20.64
N LEU A 389 19.29 -2.12 20.22
CA LEU A 389 18.80 -2.05 18.84
C LEU A 389 19.94 -1.91 17.83
N VAL A 390 20.88 -1.00 18.08
CA VAL A 390 22.07 -0.79 17.22
C VAL A 390 22.90 -2.07 17.10
N LYS A 391 23.14 -2.77 18.23
CA LYS A 391 23.86 -4.05 18.23
C LYS A 391 23.16 -5.13 17.41
N LEU A 392 21.84 -5.26 17.54
CA LEU A 392 21.05 -6.20 16.76
C LEU A 392 21.17 -5.91 15.26
N MET A 393 21.00 -4.65 14.86
CA MET A 393 21.06 -4.24 13.46
C MET A 393 22.45 -4.48 12.83
N ARG A 394 23.52 -4.17 13.56
CA ARG A 394 24.89 -4.46 13.10
C ARG A 394 25.15 -5.96 12.98
N SER A 395 24.68 -6.74 13.94
CA SER A 395 24.81 -8.20 13.89
C SER A 395 24.05 -8.79 12.70
N ASP A 396 22.84 -8.32 12.42
CA ASP A 396 22.05 -8.75 11.26
C ASP A 396 22.76 -8.37 9.93
N LEU A 397 23.36 -7.17 9.86
CA LEU A 397 24.13 -6.72 8.69
C LEU A 397 25.43 -7.52 8.51
N GLN A 398 26.13 -7.84 9.59
CA GLN A 398 27.32 -8.67 9.55
C GLN A 398 26.99 -10.10 9.06
N ALA A 399 25.94 -10.71 9.59
CA ALA A 399 25.49 -12.03 9.14
C ALA A 399 25.14 -12.04 7.65
N TRP A 400 24.59 -10.94 7.12
CA TRP A 400 24.37 -10.78 5.68
C TRP A 400 25.69 -10.70 4.89
N ASN A 401 26.66 -9.89 5.33
CA ASN A 401 27.98 -9.80 4.69
C ASN A 401 28.68 -11.17 4.63
N GLU A 402 28.58 -11.96 5.70
CA GLU A 402 29.17 -13.30 5.79
C GLU A 402 28.44 -14.34 4.92
N SER A 403 27.16 -14.13 4.61
CA SER A 403 26.33 -15.05 3.81
C SER A 403 26.62 -15.05 2.30
N SER A 404 27.74 -14.45 1.85
CA SER A 404 28.05 -14.22 0.43
C SER A 404 26.93 -13.50 -0.32
N GLN A 405 26.15 -12.67 0.37
CA GLN A 405 25.01 -11.90 -0.18
C GLN A 405 23.93 -12.75 -0.88
N GLN A 406 23.83 -14.05 -0.55
CA GLN A 406 22.75 -14.90 -1.08
C GLN A 406 21.39 -14.54 -0.48
N LEU A 407 21.38 -13.91 0.70
CA LEU A 407 20.21 -13.34 1.35
C LEU A 407 20.08 -11.85 0.99
N PRO A 408 18.85 -11.31 0.89
CA PRO A 408 18.65 -9.88 0.74
C PRO A 408 19.21 -9.13 1.94
N ARG A 409 19.83 -7.98 1.67
CA ARG A 409 20.36 -7.10 2.72
C ARG A 409 19.29 -6.80 3.78
N PRO A 410 19.65 -6.70 5.08
CA PRO A 410 18.69 -6.34 6.12
C PRO A 410 18.04 -4.99 5.85
N ARG A 411 16.72 -5.04 5.74
CA ARG A 411 15.85 -3.86 5.64
C ARG A 411 14.87 -3.86 6.80
N CYS A 412 14.83 -2.73 7.49
CA CYS A 412 14.25 -2.64 8.83
C CYS A 412 13.17 -1.55 8.88
N ILE A 413 12.10 -1.84 9.62
CA ILE A 413 11.17 -0.80 10.08
C ILE A 413 11.22 -0.77 11.60
N ILE A 414 11.36 0.41 12.17
CA ILE A 414 11.42 0.65 13.60
C ILE A 414 10.19 1.44 14.00
N PHE A 415 9.36 0.84 14.83
CA PHE A 415 8.17 1.44 15.38
C PHE A 415 8.44 2.04 16.75
N CYS A 416 8.16 3.33 16.89
CA CYS A 416 8.17 4.06 18.15
C CYS A 416 6.74 4.36 18.60
N VAL A 417 6.60 4.72 19.87
CA VAL A 417 5.30 5.03 20.50
C VAL A 417 4.60 6.21 19.82
N ASP A 418 5.36 7.24 19.44
CA ASP A 418 4.85 8.44 18.78
C ASP A 418 5.85 9.04 17.77
N GLU A 419 5.42 10.04 17.01
CA GLU A 419 6.26 10.72 16.01
C GLU A 419 7.45 11.48 16.63
N THR A 420 7.29 12.06 17.82
CA THR A 420 8.36 12.80 18.49
C THR A 420 9.51 11.88 18.87
N THR A 421 9.17 10.72 19.44
CA THR A 421 10.08 9.64 19.79
C THR A 421 10.71 9.03 18.54
N ALA A 422 9.93 8.87 17.47
CA ALA A 422 10.44 8.40 16.17
C ALA A 422 11.46 9.37 15.57
N ALA A 423 11.21 10.69 15.65
CA ALA A 423 12.13 11.72 15.18
C ALA A 423 13.46 11.69 15.94
N LEU A 424 13.39 11.64 17.27
CA LEU A 424 14.58 11.56 18.13
C LEU A 424 15.35 10.25 17.91
N THR A 425 14.64 9.13 17.79
CA THR A 425 15.22 7.81 17.50
C THR A 425 15.94 7.81 16.15
N ALA A 426 15.32 8.37 15.11
CA ALA A 426 15.95 8.50 13.80
C ALA A 426 17.23 9.35 13.86
N LYS A 427 17.21 10.49 14.55
CA LYS A 427 18.40 11.36 14.73
C LYS A 427 19.55 10.59 15.39
N ARG A 428 19.27 9.87 16.49
CA ARG A 428 20.27 9.09 17.23
C ARG A 428 20.81 7.90 16.43
N LEU A 429 19.94 7.18 15.74
CA LEU A 429 20.34 6.05 14.90
C LEU A 429 21.21 6.50 13.73
N ARG A 430 21.01 7.71 13.18
CA ARG A 430 21.87 8.25 12.12
C ARG A 430 23.31 8.45 12.56
N ALA A 431 23.51 8.92 13.79
CA ALA A 431 24.84 9.04 14.36
C ALA A 431 25.44 7.65 14.64
N ALA A 432 24.65 6.73 15.21
CA ALA A 432 25.14 5.43 15.64
C ALA A 432 25.36 4.41 14.51
N LEU A 433 24.60 4.48 13.41
CA LEU A 433 24.63 3.54 12.29
C LEU A 433 25.15 4.18 10.99
N TRP A 434 25.90 5.28 11.10
CA TRP A 434 26.52 5.93 9.96
C TRP A 434 27.39 4.95 9.18
N GLY A 435 27.23 4.91 7.85
CA GLY A 435 27.95 3.98 6.96
C GLY A 435 27.37 2.56 6.92
N ASP A 436 26.69 2.11 7.98
CA ASP A 436 26.05 0.79 8.06
C ASP A 436 24.66 0.79 7.41
N HIS A 437 23.86 1.83 7.70
CA HIS A 437 22.46 1.93 7.30
C HIS A 437 22.05 3.35 6.84
N ALA A 438 21.27 3.40 5.75
CA ALA A 438 20.59 4.62 5.33
C ALA A 438 19.23 4.72 6.06
N ILE A 439 19.04 5.78 6.84
CA ILE A 439 17.89 5.95 7.75
C ILE A 439 16.96 7.06 7.28
N ALA A 440 15.71 6.70 6.99
CA ALA A 440 14.59 7.62 6.78
C ALA A 440 13.64 7.64 7.98
N ALA A 441 12.86 8.71 8.12
CA ALA A 441 11.83 8.83 9.15
C ALA A 441 10.49 9.21 8.50
N LEU A 442 9.46 8.39 8.71
CA LEU A 442 8.09 8.68 8.25
C LEU A 442 7.32 9.34 9.39
N LEU A 443 7.19 10.67 9.29
CA LEU A 443 6.60 11.55 10.28
C LEU A 443 5.55 12.45 9.61
N PRO A 444 4.28 12.01 9.50
CA PRO A 444 3.22 12.76 8.82
C PRO A 444 2.99 14.17 9.35
N ASN A 445 3.14 14.41 10.66
CA ASN A 445 2.84 15.68 11.29
C ASN A 445 4.10 16.51 11.57
N LEU A 446 5.19 15.86 11.96
CA LEU A 446 6.45 16.54 12.33
C LEU A 446 7.47 16.63 11.19
N GLY A 447 7.33 15.79 10.16
CA GLY A 447 8.31 15.65 9.09
C GLY A 447 8.06 16.56 7.90
N LYS A 448 9.14 16.89 7.19
CA LYS A 448 9.05 17.49 5.85
C LYS A 448 8.83 16.37 4.83
N ALA A 449 7.82 16.49 3.98
CA ALA A 449 7.54 15.55 2.89
C ALA A 449 7.40 14.06 3.29
N PRO A 450 6.35 13.66 4.03
CA PRO A 450 6.13 12.28 4.45
C PRO A 450 5.99 11.27 3.29
N VAL A 451 5.56 11.74 2.12
CA VAL A 451 5.48 10.93 0.89
C VAL A 451 6.88 10.49 0.42
N GLU A 452 7.87 11.38 0.49
CA GLU A 452 9.26 11.07 0.11
C GLU A 452 9.87 10.06 1.07
N ALA A 453 9.62 10.23 2.38
CA ALA A 453 10.05 9.27 3.40
C ALA A 453 9.51 7.85 3.16
N ALA A 454 8.22 7.74 2.79
CA ALA A 454 7.61 6.46 2.45
C ALA A 454 8.23 5.85 1.17
N GLN A 455 8.58 6.69 0.18
CA GLN A 455 9.20 6.26 -1.08
C GLN A 455 10.66 5.83 -0.90
N ALA A 456 11.40 6.40 0.05
CA ALA A 456 12.82 6.11 0.25
C ALA A 456 13.11 4.61 0.46
N LEU A 457 12.26 3.90 1.22
CA LEU A 457 12.36 2.44 1.31
C LEU A 457 12.10 1.79 -0.06
N THR A 458 11.11 2.21 -0.82
CA THR A 458 10.81 1.62 -2.13
C THR A 458 11.98 1.78 -3.10
N VAL A 459 12.61 2.97 -3.13
CA VAL A 459 13.80 3.22 -3.97
C VAL A 459 14.98 2.34 -3.55
N GLY A 460 15.17 2.14 -2.25
CA GLY A 460 16.18 1.22 -1.73
C GLY A 460 15.85 -0.27 -1.91
N ALA A 461 14.69 -0.61 -2.49
CA ALA A 461 14.24 -2.00 -2.68
C ALA A 461 14.57 -2.58 -4.05
N ASP A 462 14.90 -1.75 -5.02
CA ASP A 462 14.98 -2.16 -6.42
C ASP A 462 16.21 -3.04 -6.73
N THR A 463 17.14 -3.25 -5.77
CA THR A 463 18.35 -4.08 -5.91
C THR A 463 18.95 -4.43 -4.53
N ASP A 464 19.67 -5.58 -4.42
CA ASP A 464 20.42 -6.04 -3.21
C ASP A 464 21.71 -5.22 -2.98
N ASP A 465 21.62 -3.91 -3.15
CA ASP A 465 22.75 -2.98 -3.27
C ASP A 465 23.48 -2.68 -1.93
N ASP A 466 24.75 -2.30 -2.05
CA ASP A 466 25.58 -1.82 -0.93
C ASP A 466 25.12 -0.43 -0.40
N PHE A 467 25.74 0.05 0.68
CA PHE A 467 25.28 1.27 1.37
C PHE A 467 25.36 2.49 0.44
N ALA A 468 26.45 2.61 -0.30
CA ALA A 468 26.71 3.75 -1.18
C ALA A 468 25.68 3.80 -2.31
N ALA A 469 25.37 2.66 -2.92
CA ALA A 469 24.37 2.57 -3.98
C ALA A 469 22.96 2.93 -3.48
N VAL A 470 22.53 2.43 -2.32
CA VAL A 470 21.22 2.79 -1.72
C VAL A 470 21.16 4.30 -1.40
N ALA A 471 22.18 4.83 -0.74
CA ALA A 471 22.22 6.24 -0.34
C ALA A 471 22.30 7.19 -1.55
N SER A 472 23.04 6.83 -2.59
CA SER A 472 23.18 7.64 -3.82
C SER A 472 21.87 7.88 -4.56
N ARG A 473 20.92 6.94 -4.44
CA ARG A 473 19.58 7.03 -5.03
C ARG A 473 18.54 7.66 -4.11
N ALA A 474 18.96 8.24 -2.99
CA ALA A 474 18.04 8.64 -1.91
C ALA A 474 17.15 7.48 -1.41
N GLY A 475 17.69 6.27 -1.41
CA GLY A 475 17.06 5.08 -0.84
C GLY A 475 17.36 4.91 0.65
N ALA A 476 16.51 4.17 1.35
CA ALA A 476 16.69 3.84 2.76
C ALA A 476 16.76 2.33 2.99
N THR A 477 17.59 1.90 3.95
CA THR A 477 17.59 0.54 4.49
C THR A 477 16.78 0.43 5.79
N VAL A 478 16.58 1.55 6.48
CA VAL A 478 15.88 1.62 7.76
C VAL A 478 14.85 2.74 7.71
N LEU A 479 13.62 2.44 8.11
CA LEU A 479 12.58 3.45 8.31
C LEU A 479 12.16 3.50 9.78
N VAL A 480 12.20 4.69 10.37
CA VAL A 480 11.69 4.93 11.73
C VAL A 480 10.33 5.62 11.63
N THR A 481 9.33 5.14 12.37
CA THR A 481 7.95 5.63 12.25
C THR A 481 7.11 5.26 13.49
N SER A 482 5.85 5.68 13.53
CA SER A 482 4.86 5.23 14.51
C SER A 482 3.88 4.23 13.89
N ALA A 483 3.18 3.45 14.72
CA ALA A 483 2.21 2.47 14.25
C ALA A 483 1.10 3.10 13.39
N ASN A 484 0.65 4.29 13.78
CA ASN A 484 -0.39 5.03 13.06
C ASN A 484 0.12 5.55 11.70
N ALA A 485 1.34 6.12 11.66
CA ALA A 485 1.90 6.71 10.45
C ALA A 485 2.15 5.68 9.33
N ALA A 486 2.55 4.46 9.68
CA ALA A 486 2.83 3.40 8.69
C ALA A 486 1.61 2.52 8.36
N ARG A 487 0.43 2.85 8.87
CA ARG A 487 -0.78 2.06 8.66
C ARG A 487 -1.14 2.01 7.18
N GLY A 488 -1.52 0.83 6.69
CA GLY A 488 -1.78 0.59 5.26
C GLY A 488 -0.56 0.60 4.32
N LEU A 489 0.56 1.22 4.68
CA LEU A 489 1.70 1.42 3.77
C LEU A 489 2.45 0.12 3.38
N ASP A 490 2.67 -0.04 2.08
CA ASP A 490 3.38 -1.18 1.53
C ASP A 490 4.87 -0.85 1.41
N PHE A 491 5.69 -1.54 2.20
CA PHE A 491 7.14 -1.48 2.14
C PHE A 491 7.68 -2.78 1.53
N PRO A 492 8.31 -2.71 0.35
CA PRO A 492 8.86 -3.90 -0.32
C PRO A 492 10.05 -4.45 0.46
N GLN A 493 10.20 -5.78 0.47
CA GLN A 493 11.37 -6.51 0.97
C GLN A 493 11.85 -6.18 2.41
N VAL A 494 10.95 -5.81 3.31
CA VAL A 494 11.28 -5.62 4.73
C VAL A 494 11.59 -6.97 5.38
N THR A 495 12.78 -7.10 5.94
CA THR A 495 13.27 -8.32 6.61
C THR A 495 13.05 -8.32 8.12
N HIS A 496 13.13 -7.12 8.72
CA HIS A 496 13.09 -6.94 10.16
C HIS A 496 12.09 -5.86 10.54
N VAL A 497 11.29 -6.12 11.56
CA VAL A 497 10.44 -5.14 12.22
C VAL A 497 10.90 -5.05 13.68
N PHE A 498 11.25 -3.86 14.13
CA PHE A 498 11.57 -3.58 15.51
C PHE A 498 10.44 -2.75 16.12
N ILE A 499 9.99 -3.12 17.31
CA ILE A 499 8.95 -2.40 18.06
C ILE A 499 9.59 -1.92 19.37
N LEU A 500 9.64 -0.61 19.58
CA LEU A 500 10.22 0.00 20.77
C LEU A 500 9.11 0.39 21.73
N GLY A 501 8.91 -0.42 22.78
CA GLY A 501 7.88 -0.25 23.78
C GLY A 501 6.71 -1.22 23.64
N VAL A 502 5.56 -0.80 24.17
CA VAL A 502 4.33 -1.61 24.23
C VAL A 502 3.40 -1.29 23.06
N SER A 503 2.58 -2.26 22.69
CA SER A 503 1.56 -2.13 21.64
C SER A 503 0.34 -2.98 21.98
N THR A 504 -0.84 -2.55 21.55
CA THR A 504 -2.04 -3.40 21.56
C THR A 504 -1.88 -4.59 20.60
N SER A 505 -2.69 -5.64 20.72
CA SER A 505 -2.71 -6.77 19.76
C SER A 505 -2.95 -6.32 18.32
N ILE A 506 -3.83 -5.34 18.13
CA ILE A 506 -4.19 -4.82 16.82
C ILE A 506 -2.98 -4.12 16.20
N GLU A 507 -2.36 -3.19 16.92
CA GLU A 507 -1.15 -2.49 16.48
C GLU A 507 -0.01 -3.48 16.21
N TYR A 508 0.19 -4.45 17.11
CA TYR A 508 1.20 -5.49 16.94
C TYR A 508 1.02 -6.26 15.63
N ALA A 509 -0.20 -6.72 15.33
CA ALA A 509 -0.50 -7.45 14.11
C ALA A 509 -0.23 -6.59 12.85
N HIS A 510 -0.57 -5.30 12.89
CA HIS A 510 -0.30 -4.38 11.78
C HIS A 510 1.18 -4.08 11.57
N MET A 511 1.95 -3.95 12.65
CA MET A 511 3.40 -3.74 12.62
C MET A 511 4.12 -5.00 12.14
N ALA A 512 3.78 -6.16 12.70
CA ALA A 512 4.33 -7.46 12.30
C ALA A 512 4.07 -7.76 10.82
N GLY A 513 2.88 -7.43 10.30
CA GLY A 513 2.51 -7.61 8.89
C GLY A 513 3.27 -6.74 7.88
N ARG A 514 4.22 -5.91 8.32
CA ARG A 514 5.15 -5.21 7.40
C ARG A 514 6.24 -6.12 6.85
N THR A 515 6.54 -7.23 7.52
CA THR A 515 7.49 -8.24 7.07
C THR A 515 6.80 -9.60 6.82
N GLY A 516 7.52 -10.56 6.22
CA GLY A 516 7.01 -11.91 5.92
C GLY A 516 5.83 -11.92 4.95
N ARG A 517 5.80 -10.96 4.02
CA ARG A 517 4.71 -10.83 3.05
C ARG A 517 4.74 -11.95 2.01
N VAL A 518 3.56 -12.27 1.47
CA VAL A 518 3.42 -13.28 0.42
C VAL A 518 4.30 -12.91 -0.77
N GLY A 519 5.22 -13.81 -1.13
CA GLY A 519 6.15 -13.62 -2.24
C GLY A 519 7.55 -13.13 -1.87
N GLN A 520 7.79 -12.65 -0.64
CA GLN A 520 9.14 -12.31 -0.17
C GLN A 520 10.03 -13.56 -0.02
N LYS A 521 11.34 -13.39 -0.24
CA LYS A 521 12.32 -14.49 -0.13
C LYS A 521 12.56 -14.91 1.32
N ASN A 522 12.47 -13.97 2.27
CA ASN A 522 12.85 -14.17 3.67
C ASN A 522 11.67 -14.47 4.59
N LYS A 523 11.93 -15.23 5.65
CA LYS A 523 11.04 -15.28 6.82
C LYS A 523 11.26 -13.99 7.61
N GLY A 524 10.20 -13.23 7.81
CA GLY A 524 10.28 -11.96 8.53
C GLY A 524 10.55 -12.14 10.01
N VAL A 525 11.35 -11.25 10.59
CA VAL A 525 11.63 -11.24 12.03
C VAL A 525 11.03 -9.99 12.66
N VAL A 526 10.25 -10.17 13.73
CA VAL A 526 9.66 -9.10 14.54
C VAL A 526 10.31 -9.13 15.91
N THR A 527 10.92 -8.03 16.33
CA THR A 527 11.60 -7.91 17.63
C THR A 527 10.98 -6.79 18.44
N THR A 528 10.38 -7.11 19.59
CA THR A 528 9.88 -6.12 20.55
C THR A 528 10.89 -5.91 21.66
N LEU A 529 11.30 -4.66 21.87
CA LEU A 529 12.18 -4.19 22.94
C LEU A 529 11.33 -3.41 23.95
N ALA A 530 11.09 -3.99 25.12
CA ALA A 530 10.26 -3.39 26.17
C ALA A 530 10.78 -3.76 27.56
N ASN A 531 10.26 -3.14 28.63
CA ASN A 531 10.69 -3.49 29.98
C ASN A 531 10.18 -4.89 30.36
N GLU A 532 10.76 -5.50 31.39
CA GLU A 532 10.39 -6.85 31.82
C GLU A 532 8.90 -6.97 32.15
N ASN A 533 8.37 -6.03 32.93
CA ASN A 533 6.94 -5.97 33.27
C ASN A 533 6.05 -5.82 32.03
N ASP A 534 6.45 -4.98 31.08
CA ASP A 534 5.73 -4.75 29.83
C ASP A 534 5.65 -6.04 29.00
N ILE A 535 6.75 -6.79 28.94
CA ILE A 535 6.82 -8.05 28.22
C ILE A 535 5.91 -9.10 28.84
N VAL A 536 5.86 -9.19 30.17
CA VAL A 536 4.93 -10.10 30.86
C VAL A 536 3.49 -9.75 30.50
N GLN A 537 3.12 -8.48 30.49
CA GLN A 537 1.77 -8.03 30.10
C GLN A 537 1.46 -8.33 28.63
N LEU A 538 2.39 -8.04 27.72
CA LEU A 538 2.24 -8.35 26.29
C LEU A 538 2.07 -9.86 26.07
N LYS A 539 2.83 -10.71 26.78
CA LYS A 539 2.68 -12.17 26.71
C LYS A 539 1.27 -12.61 27.10
N GLN A 540 0.71 -12.06 28.18
CA GLN A 540 -0.64 -12.39 28.63
C GLN A 540 -1.70 -11.91 27.64
N LEU A 541 -1.57 -10.68 27.15
CA LEU A 541 -2.49 -10.08 26.20
C LEU A 541 -2.51 -10.87 24.88
N PHE A 542 -1.33 -11.24 24.37
CA PHE A 542 -1.19 -11.97 23.11
C PHE A 542 -1.63 -13.43 23.20
N ALA A 543 -1.48 -14.08 24.36
CA ALA A 543 -2.00 -15.43 24.57
C ALA A 543 -3.53 -15.48 24.46
N ASN A 544 -4.23 -14.40 24.83
CA ASN A 544 -5.69 -14.31 24.75
C ASN A 544 -6.17 -13.97 23.33
N ASP A 545 -5.51 -13.01 22.67
CA ASP A 545 -6.00 -12.43 21.43
C ASP A 545 -5.59 -13.21 20.17
N PHE A 546 -4.51 -13.99 20.25
CA PHE A 546 -3.97 -14.73 19.11
C PHE A 546 -4.12 -16.26 19.29
N PRO A 547 -4.97 -16.92 18.48
CA PRO A 547 -5.32 -18.34 18.68
C PRO A 547 -4.16 -19.33 18.48
N ASN A 548 -2.99 -18.90 18.00
CA ASN A 548 -1.81 -19.73 17.74
C ASN A 548 -0.50 -19.12 18.29
N PHE A 549 -0.58 -18.25 19.30
CA PHE A 549 0.59 -17.57 19.84
C PHE A 549 1.68 -18.53 20.37
N SER A 550 1.28 -19.72 20.80
CA SER A 550 2.15 -20.78 21.33
C SER A 550 3.22 -21.29 20.33
N LEU A 551 3.07 -21.02 19.04
CA LEU A 551 4.04 -21.38 17.98
C LEU A 551 5.16 -20.35 17.78
N LEU A 552 5.14 -19.26 18.53
CA LEU A 552 6.18 -18.23 18.48
C LEU A 552 7.28 -18.60 19.47
N GLN A 553 8.36 -19.22 18.98
CA GLN A 553 9.54 -19.51 19.79
C GLN A 553 10.08 -18.22 20.43
N MET A 554 9.89 -18.09 21.73
CA MET A 554 10.43 -17.01 22.54
C MET A 554 11.92 -17.27 22.76
N ASN A 555 12.77 -16.78 21.87
CA ASN A 555 14.21 -16.83 22.10
C ASN A 555 14.60 -15.54 22.84
N GLU A 556 14.79 -15.63 24.16
CA GLU A 556 15.61 -14.65 24.88
C GLU A 556 17.04 -14.78 24.32
N PRO A 557 17.60 -13.74 23.69
CA PRO A 557 18.91 -13.80 23.09
C PRO A 557 19.96 -13.71 24.20
N SER A 558 20.20 -14.83 24.87
CA SER A 558 21.38 -15.04 25.71
C SER A 558 22.69 -14.80 24.95
N ARG A 559 22.65 -14.81 23.61
CA ARG A 559 23.81 -14.62 22.73
C ARG A 559 24.14 -13.17 22.34
N TYR A 560 23.20 -12.23 22.51
CA TYR A 560 23.41 -10.82 22.12
C TYR A 560 23.73 -9.91 23.31
N ILE A 561 23.47 -10.40 24.53
CA ILE A 561 23.90 -9.83 25.80
C ILE A 561 25.18 -10.56 26.23
N SER A 562 26.21 -10.62 25.38
CA SER A 562 27.56 -10.85 25.91
C SER A 562 27.99 -9.54 26.59
N ASP A 563 28.53 -9.65 27.80
CA ASP A 563 28.98 -8.57 28.70
C ASP A 563 30.13 -7.71 28.15
N ASP A 564 30.08 -7.29 26.89
CA ASP A 564 30.96 -6.25 26.37
C ASP A 564 30.41 -4.88 26.79
N GLN A 565 30.48 -4.63 28.11
CA GLN A 565 29.94 -3.44 28.75
C GLN A 565 30.62 -2.17 28.22
N SER A 566 31.90 -2.21 27.84
CA SER A 566 32.64 -1.03 27.36
C SER A 566 32.09 -0.48 26.04
N ASN A 567 31.87 -1.33 25.05
CA ASN A 567 31.31 -0.94 23.75
C ASN A 567 29.85 -0.51 23.88
N THR A 568 29.09 -1.13 24.80
CA THR A 568 27.70 -0.70 25.08
C THR A 568 27.67 0.67 25.72
N GLN A 569 28.51 0.91 26.74
CA GLN A 569 28.60 2.17 27.45
C GLN A 569 29.05 3.30 26.50
N GLN A 570 30.07 3.07 25.67
CA GLN A 570 30.52 4.06 24.67
C GLN A 570 29.45 4.40 23.62
N LEU A 571 28.67 3.41 23.17
CA LEU A 571 27.53 3.63 22.28
C LEU A 571 26.37 4.35 22.99
N GLU A 572 26.09 3.98 24.23
CA GLU A 572 25.08 4.64 25.08
C GLU A 572 25.47 6.10 25.32
N ASP A 573 26.74 6.37 25.63
CA ASP A 573 27.32 7.70 25.78
C ASP A 573 27.22 8.47 24.46
N LEU A 574 27.60 7.89 23.32
CA LEU A 574 27.43 8.54 22.00
C LEU A 574 25.96 8.86 21.68
N ILE A 575 25.02 7.99 22.06
CA ILE A 575 23.57 8.20 21.85
C ILE A 575 23.03 9.31 22.78
N LEU A 576 23.61 9.45 23.98
CA LEU A 576 23.23 10.42 25.01
C LEU A 576 23.92 11.79 24.86
N LEU A 577 25.12 11.84 24.28
CA LEU A 577 25.95 13.05 24.13
C LEU A 577 25.52 13.98 22.98
N TYR A 578 24.64 13.53 22.07
CA TYR A 578 24.03 14.40 21.08
C TYR A 578 22.77 15.06 21.64
N ASP A 579 22.95 16.19 22.32
CA ASP A 579 21.88 17.15 22.57
C ASP A 579 22.21 18.54 21.99
N GLU A 580 21.14 19.24 21.65
CA GLU A 580 21.04 20.63 21.16
C GLU A 580 21.43 20.88 19.68
N ASP A 581 20.43 20.61 18.82
CA ASP A 581 19.88 21.65 17.95
C ASP A 581 18.51 21.16 17.47
N GLY A 582 17.49 21.95 17.76
CA GLY A 582 16.07 21.67 17.52
C GLY A 582 15.65 21.75 16.05
N SER A 583 16.50 21.31 15.11
CA SER A 583 16.11 21.23 13.70
C SER A 583 15.26 19.97 13.47
N ALA A 584 14.09 20.14 12.83
CA ALA A 584 13.23 19.03 12.40
C ALA A 584 14.03 17.93 11.70
N ALA A 585 13.72 16.67 11.99
CA ALA A 585 14.42 15.52 11.41
C ALA A 585 14.35 15.58 9.87
N ASP A 586 15.52 15.67 9.21
CA ASP A 586 15.60 15.49 7.76
C ASP A 586 15.00 14.12 7.42
N THR A 587 14.02 14.07 6.53
CA THR A 587 13.35 12.82 6.12
C THR A 587 14.12 12.13 4.99
N THR A 588 15.09 12.82 4.40
CA THR A 588 15.97 12.32 3.34
C THR A 588 17.01 11.37 3.91
N PRO A 589 17.32 10.26 3.23
CA PRO A 589 18.46 9.42 3.59
C PRO A 589 19.76 10.21 3.47
N LEU A 590 20.69 9.96 4.41
CA LEU A 590 21.99 10.62 4.42
C LEU A 590 22.78 10.25 3.16
N ARG A 591 23.23 11.27 2.41
CA ARG A 591 24.15 11.08 1.28
C ARG A 591 25.56 10.81 1.82
N PRO A 592 26.36 9.92 1.17
CA PRO A 592 27.78 9.87 1.44
C PRO A 592 28.37 11.26 1.16
N ARG A 593 29.27 11.74 2.04
CA ARG A 593 30.09 12.92 1.71
C ARG A 593 30.91 12.57 0.47
N PRO A 594 31.17 13.52 -0.45
CA PRO A 594 32.22 13.34 -1.43
C PRO A 594 33.48 12.92 -0.69
N ILE A 595 34.13 11.87 -1.15
CA ILE A 595 35.51 11.61 -0.75
C ILE A 595 36.25 12.86 -1.24
N GLU A 596 36.66 13.73 -0.32
CA GLU A 596 37.69 14.70 -0.65
C GLU A 596 38.89 13.85 -1.04
N ASP A 597 39.21 13.84 -2.34
CA ASP A 597 40.48 13.34 -2.81
C ASP A 597 41.53 14.06 -1.97
N ASP A 598 42.21 13.34 -1.09
CA ASP A 598 43.52 13.72 -0.57
C ASP A 598 44.48 13.66 -1.76
N GLY A 599 44.28 14.60 -2.69
CA GLY A 599 45.06 14.80 -3.88
C GLY A 599 46.37 15.42 -3.47
N ASP A 600 47.40 14.57 -3.49
CA ASP A 600 48.81 14.90 -3.46
C ASP A 600 49.11 16.35 -3.86
N SER A 601 49.62 17.09 -2.89
CA SER A 601 50.35 18.31 -3.12
C SER A 601 51.71 17.96 -3.73
N GLN A 602 51.76 17.68 -5.04
CA GLN A 602 53.00 17.81 -5.81
C GLN A 602 52.78 18.41 -7.20
N SER A 603 53.42 19.57 -7.35
CA SER A 603 54.08 20.11 -8.54
C SER A 603 53.25 20.44 -9.79
N SER A 604 53.01 21.76 -9.94
CA SER A 604 53.45 22.55 -11.10
C SER A 604 53.61 21.83 -12.44
N PHE A 605 52.68 22.06 -13.37
CA PHE A 605 52.87 22.90 -14.57
C PHE A 605 51.55 23.16 -15.28
#